data_AF-A0A534WX12-F1
#
_entry.id   AF-A0A534WX12-F1
#
_cell.length_a   1.000
_cell.length_b   1.000
_cell.length_c   1.000
_cell.angle_alpha   90.00
_cell.angle_beta   90.00
_cell.angle_gamma   90.00
#
_symmetry.space_group_name_H-M   'P 1'
#
loop_
_entity.id
_entity.type
_entity.pdbx_description
1 polymer ?
#
loop_
_entity_poly.entity_id
_entity_poly.type
_entity_poly.pdbx_seq_one_letter_code
_entity_poly.pdbx_strand_id
1 'polypeptide(L)'
;MALREGNLRASVYAIIALASFAAVLLAAAPRSSAQSSDECLVGVKDQASGYVADGATLCAEAQNKKCTFNLALCLNLSQSGCDAGEIKTEKGTACGRKLKKAPRSGTDSACGSFVGVKVKTKKHGTAERTCVAKVRAKTKGTPARKDSDTVTLVCEPTGTPCPSTTTTTTISTGSTTTTMQGACNCCGSLPSLLSFTTASSGCGTNPPGSVSPAVCVQGTNNGTPCTTDADCTGGGVCLGHLDCTGLYFGAGRPAGIGLPGTIPDLGLSYSMVASCTAGNPDLTATTAADVPGGCPTPTGTATYGQRHCTSPGCLFGAPLAIPNPSNTATGTCVVNFIANRPGAGTGSAVCSTGSVNSLTLPLDSQIYLTGSLEPVRVCSSCVGGTPGMCASGTCMGGPRNGMACTPETSALNGSYPTSHDCPPPNAPNGQLVSGCPAANGSFIGCLPVDFGLSTETQTKTAFSSSGQARVFCGYCFDPDITISFENPPHTCTADTDCTNGSFTSCQQQSNGAFRNTFATTVTETGTPPNACIADGADHNATLVSVFCIPPSYDPIVDPSGELPGPGAVSLPGTSKFLP
;
A
#
# COMPACT_ATOMS: atom_id res chain seq x y z
N MET A 1 17.33 29.65 -70.65
CA MET A 1 16.62 29.82 -69.35
C MET A 1 17.68 29.65 -68.26
N ALA A 2 18.41 30.72 -67.93
CA ALA A 2 18.18 31.61 -66.78
C ALA A 2 18.49 30.88 -65.45
N LEU A 3 19.72 31.00 -64.93
CA LEU A 3 20.18 31.97 -63.88
C LEU A 3 19.73 31.51 -62.48
N ARG A 4 20.54 31.43 -61.41
CA ARG A 4 21.80 32.11 -61.06
C ARG A 4 22.39 31.47 -59.80
N GLU A 5 23.72 31.35 -59.75
CA GLU A 5 24.51 31.11 -58.53
C GLU A 5 24.54 32.35 -57.61
N GLY A 6 24.80 32.12 -56.32
CA GLY A 6 25.04 33.17 -55.33
C GLY A 6 25.84 32.66 -54.13
N ASN A 7 27.16 32.63 -54.28
CA ASN A 7 28.14 32.59 -53.18
C ASN A 7 28.07 33.88 -52.34
N LEU A 8 28.34 33.80 -51.03
CA LEU A 8 29.17 34.82 -50.38
C LEU A 8 29.93 34.26 -49.17
N ARG A 9 31.26 34.45 -49.24
CA ARG A 9 32.27 34.13 -48.24
C ARG A 9 32.45 35.28 -47.24
N ALA A 10 33.06 34.92 -46.10
CA ALA A 10 34.05 35.68 -45.32
C ALA A 10 33.57 36.74 -44.32
N SER A 11 33.94 36.53 -43.05
CA SER A 11 34.78 37.48 -42.31
C SER A 11 35.57 36.76 -41.19
N VAL A 12 36.86 37.04 -41.12
CA VAL A 12 37.88 36.42 -40.24
C VAL A 12 38.63 37.55 -39.51
N TYR A 13 39.16 37.24 -38.30
CA TYR A 13 40.18 37.96 -37.51
C TYR A 13 39.70 39.17 -36.68
N ALA A 14 40.18 39.47 -35.46
CA ALA A 14 41.14 38.92 -34.48
C ALA A 14 40.85 39.65 -33.14
N ILE A 15 41.20 39.15 -31.94
CA ILE A 15 42.45 39.47 -31.22
C ILE A 15 42.59 38.50 -30.02
N ILE A 16 43.83 38.13 -29.76
CA ILE A 16 44.35 37.11 -28.84
C ILE A 16 45.01 37.77 -27.59
N ALA A 17 44.88 37.08 -26.44
CA ALA A 17 45.78 36.97 -25.26
C ALA A 17 45.98 38.12 -24.24
N LEU A 18 45.75 37.78 -22.97
CA LEU A 18 46.73 37.72 -21.84
C LEU A 18 45.98 37.21 -20.58
N ALA A 19 46.16 35.95 -20.17
CA ALA A 19 47.14 35.45 -19.20
C ALA A 19 46.72 35.57 -17.71
N SER A 20 46.45 34.41 -17.12
CA SER A 20 46.75 33.98 -15.74
C SER A 20 46.18 34.77 -14.54
N PHE A 21 45.15 34.19 -13.90
CA PHE A 21 45.13 34.01 -12.43
C PHE A 21 44.53 32.64 -12.11
N ALA A 22 45.38 31.72 -11.65
CA ALA A 22 44.96 30.54 -10.92
C ALA A 22 44.54 31.00 -9.51
N ALA A 23 43.28 30.82 -9.17
CA ALA A 23 42.81 30.84 -7.79
C ALA A 23 41.83 29.68 -7.62
N VAL A 24 42.22 28.77 -6.72
CA VAL A 24 41.46 27.62 -6.24
C VAL A 24 40.07 28.06 -5.77
N LEU A 25 39.01 27.56 -6.40
CA LEU A 25 37.66 27.55 -5.85
C LEU A 25 37.14 26.12 -5.90
N LEU A 26 37.13 25.50 -4.72
CA LEU A 26 36.48 24.22 -4.47
C LEU A 26 34.99 24.29 -4.87
N ALA A 27 34.54 23.18 -5.43
CA ALA A 27 33.17 22.80 -5.79
C ALA A 27 32.03 23.56 -5.07
N ALA A 28 31.11 24.10 -5.88
CA ALA A 28 29.72 24.27 -5.51
C ALA A 28 28.85 23.65 -6.62
N ALA A 29 28.63 22.34 -6.53
CA ALA A 29 27.50 21.70 -7.18
C ALA A 29 26.19 22.38 -6.72
N PRO A 30 25.16 22.48 -7.57
CA PRO A 30 23.82 22.79 -7.09
C PRO A 30 23.43 21.69 -6.09
N ARG A 31 23.25 22.09 -4.82
CA ARG A 31 22.87 21.20 -3.73
C ARG A 31 21.50 20.59 -4.04
N SER A 32 21.51 19.29 -4.30
CA SER A 32 20.35 18.42 -4.32
C SER A 32 19.52 18.58 -3.05
N SER A 33 18.21 18.42 -3.20
CA SER A 33 17.17 18.39 -2.17
C SER A 33 17.42 17.28 -1.14
N ALA A 34 18.24 17.58 -0.14
CA ALA A 34 18.53 16.77 1.05
C ALA A 34 17.42 16.85 2.12
N GLN A 35 16.16 17.06 1.72
CA GLN A 35 15.11 17.48 2.66
C GLN A 35 14.19 16.34 3.14
N SER A 36 14.21 15.15 2.53
CA SER A 36 13.36 14.02 2.98
C SER A 36 14.08 13.00 3.87
N SER A 37 15.39 12.79 3.68
CA SER A 37 16.21 11.86 4.50
C SER A 37 16.59 12.45 5.87
N ASP A 38 16.44 13.76 6.02
CA ASP A 38 16.86 14.52 7.21
C ASP A 38 15.72 14.69 8.22
N GLU A 39 14.45 14.51 7.82
CA GLU A 39 13.21 14.70 8.64
C GLU A 39 12.94 13.56 9.66
N CYS A 40 13.85 12.60 9.78
CA CYS A 40 13.69 11.46 10.69
C CYS A 40 14.80 11.37 11.74
N LEU A 41 15.69 12.35 11.85
CA LEU A 41 16.78 12.33 12.83
C LEU A 41 16.28 12.64 14.25
N VAL A 42 15.14 13.32 14.39
CA VAL A 42 14.50 13.63 15.66
C VAL A 42 12.98 13.54 15.53
N GLY A 43 12.28 13.38 16.65
CA GLY A 43 10.82 13.46 16.65
C GLY A 43 10.23 13.47 18.05
N VAL A 44 8.92 13.72 18.13
CA VAL A 44 8.16 13.72 19.39
C VAL A 44 7.29 12.48 19.46
N LYS A 45 7.37 11.75 20.57
CA LYS A 45 6.47 10.63 20.87
C LYS A 45 5.61 10.97 22.08
N ASP A 46 4.31 10.88 21.93
CA ASP A 46 3.34 10.97 23.00
C ASP A 46 3.01 9.56 23.54
N GLN A 47 2.79 9.47 24.84
CA GLN A 47 2.55 8.18 25.50
C GLN A 47 1.23 7.52 25.09
N ALA A 48 0.20 8.30 24.73
CA ALA A 48 -1.11 7.79 24.37
C ALA A 48 -1.28 7.58 22.86
N SER A 49 -0.71 8.47 22.05
CA SER A 49 -0.90 8.50 20.58
C SER A 49 0.31 8.04 19.76
N GLY A 50 1.46 7.76 20.39
CA GLY A 50 2.64 7.30 19.68
C GLY A 50 3.43 8.44 19.04
N TYR A 51 4.05 8.19 17.88
CA TYR A 51 4.82 9.23 17.18
C TYR A 51 3.89 10.30 16.65
N VAL A 52 4.29 11.55 16.84
CA VAL A 52 3.50 12.71 16.46
C VAL A 52 4.18 13.38 15.29
N ALA A 53 3.49 13.44 14.16
CA ALA A 53 4.03 14.02 12.93
C ALA A 53 4.43 15.50 13.11
N ASP A 54 5.41 15.97 12.34
CA ASP A 54 5.77 17.38 12.33
C ASP A 54 4.57 18.26 11.91
N GLY A 55 4.38 19.35 12.62
CA GLY A 55 3.26 20.28 12.49
C GLY A 55 1.94 19.78 13.11
N ALA A 56 1.86 18.52 13.56
CA ALA A 56 0.61 17.97 14.08
C ALA A 56 0.20 18.61 15.41
N THR A 57 -1.10 18.50 15.72
CA THR A 57 -1.69 19.04 16.95
C THR A 57 -2.17 17.91 17.85
N LEU A 58 -1.63 17.83 19.08
CA LEU A 58 -2.19 17.03 20.15
C LEU A 58 -3.16 17.88 20.96
N CYS A 59 -4.39 17.40 21.10
CA CYS A 59 -5.39 18.03 21.95
C CYS A 59 -5.71 17.15 23.15
N ALA A 60 -5.94 17.76 24.30
CA ALA A 60 -6.47 17.10 25.49
C ALA A 60 -7.44 18.01 26.23
N GLU A 61 -8.40 17.40 26.93
CA GLU A 61 -9.33 18.10 27.81
C GLU A 61 -8.69 18.37 29.18
N ALA A 62 -8.92 19.56 29.73
CA ALA A 62 -8.37 19.95 31.01
C ALA A 62 -9.01 19.22 32.19
N GLN A 63 -8.17 18.58 33.00
CA GLN A 63 -8.53 18.15 34.36
C GLN A 63 -8.00 19.16 35.37
N ASN A 64 -8.87 19.82 36.12
CA ASN A 64 -8.49 20.89 37.06
C ASN A 64 -7.70 22.03 36.36
N LYS A 65 -8.24 22.56 35.25
CA LYS A 65 -7.71 23.72 34.50
C LYS A 65 -6.34 23.49 33.84
N LYS A 66 -5.94 22.23 33.67
CA LYS A 66 -4.66 21.84 33.07
C LYS A 66 -4.78 20.52 32.30
N CYS A 67 -4.02 20.41 31.23
CA CYS A 67 -3.79 19.20 30.46
C CYS A 67 -2.36 18.74 30.69
N THR A 68 -2.13 17.43 30.74
CA THR A 68 -0.79 16.85 30.86
C THR A 68 -0.51 15.96 29.67
N PHE A 69 0.43 16.36 28.82
CA PHE A 69 0.92 15.59 27.69
C PHE A 69 2.20 14.87 28.10
N ASN A 70 2.28 13.56 27.95
CA ASN A 70 3.47 12.80 28.33
C ASN A 70 4.33 12.60 27.09
N LEU A 71 5.32 13.47 26.92
CA LEU A 71 6.11 13.54 25.69
C LEU A 71 7.55 13.04 25.90
N ALA A 72 8.08 12.34 24.90
CA ALA A 72 9.46 11.91 24.80
C ALA A 72 10.12 12.51 23.54
N LEU A 73 11.41 12.82 23.63
CA LEU A 73 12.24 13.13 22.45
C LEU A 73 12.82 11.83 21.92
N CYS A 74 12.62 11.59 20.63
CA CYS A 74 13.15 10.44 19.90
C CYS A 74 14.22 10.88 18.91
N LEU A 75 15.17 9.98 18.62
CA LEU A 75 16.24 10.15 17.65
C LEU A 75 16.23 8.99 16.65
N ASN A 76 16.63 9.26 15.41
CA ASN A 76 16.72 8.28 14.31
C ASN A 76 15.43 7.44 14.17
N LEU A 77 14.30 8.09 13.88
CA LEU A 77 13.00 7.45 13.74
C LEU A 77 13.07 6.29 12.74
N SER A 78 12.56 5.13 13.14
CA SER A 78 12.57 3.90 12.35
C SER A 78 11.38 3.87 11.39
N GLN A 79 11.47 4.65 10.31
CA GLN A 79 10.45 4.74 9.25
C GLN A 79 11.07 4.46 7.88
N SER A 80 10.27 3.96 6.93
CA SER A 80 10.72 3.68 5.55
C SER A 80 11.15 4.97 4.83
N GLY A 81 12.36 5.00 4.27
CA GLY A 81 12.93 6.19 3.62
C GLY A 81 13.78 7.09 4.52
N CYS A 82 14.02 6.68 5.77
CA CYS A 82 14.82 7.43 6.73
C CYS A 82 16.25 6.85 6.89
N ASP A 83 17.26 7.69 6.67
CA ASP A 83 18.66 7.30 6.88
C ASP A 83 19.11 7.66 8.30
N ALA A 84 19.34 6.65 9.14
CA ALA A 84 19.84 6.88 10.50
C ALA A 84 21.20 7.60 10.50
N GLY A 85 21.39 8.52 11.45
CA GLY A 85 22.59 9.35 11.54
C GLY A 85 23.22 9.32 12.91
N GLU A 86 24.55 9.37 12.97
CA GLU A 86 25.24 9.51 14.25
C GLU A 86 25.05 10.94 14.79
N ILE A 87 24.22 11.10 15.82
CA ILE A 87 23.80 12.40 16.34
C ILE A 87 24.93 13.07 17.14
N LYS A 88 25.31 14.28 16.74
CA LYS A 88 26.27 15.16 17.43
C LYS A 88 25.59 15.98 18.53
N THR A 89 24.45 16.59 18.20
CA THR A 89 23.70 17.45 19.12
C THR A 89 22.20 17.34 18.90
N GLU A 90 21.45 17.28 20.00
CA GLU A 90 19.99 17.22 20.04
C GLU A 90 19.43 18.13 21.15
N LYS A 91 18.23 18.68 20.94
CA LYS A 91 17.53 19.51 21.93
C LYS A 91 16.02 19.39 21.76
N GLY A 92 15.31 19.12 22.85
CA GLY A 92 13.84 19.10 22.89
C GLY A 92 13.28 19.96 24.00
N THR A 93 12.33 20.83 23.67
CA THR A 93 11.61 21.65 24.63
C THR A 93 10.13 21.69 24.31
N ALA A 94 9.28 21.48 25.30
CA ALA A 94 7.83 21.61 25.19
C ALA A 94 7.33 22.55 26.29
N CYS A 95 6.69 23.66 25.91
CA CYS A 95 6.20 24.67 26.86
C CYS A 95 7.27 25.21 27.82
N GLY A 96 8.51 25.35 27.34
CA GLY A 96 9.66 25.77 28.17
C GLY A 96 10.23 24.67 29.07
N ARG A 97 9.62 23.47 29.11
CA ARG A 97 10.16 22.30 29.82
C ARG A 97 11.03 21.47 28.88
N LYS A 98 12.22 21.07 29.33
CA LYS A 98 13.12 20.20 28.55
C LYS A 98 12.57 18.78 28.49
N LEU A 99 12.57 18.18 27.31
CA LEU A 99 12.32 16.74 27.12
C LEU A 99 13.58 15.95 27.48
N LYS A 100 13.40 14.72 27.97
CA LYS A 100 14.53 13.82 28.24
C LYS A 100 14.96 13.14 26.94
N LYS A 101 16.26 12.97 26.79
CA LYS A 101 16.89 12.27 25.67
C LYS A 101 17.17 10.81 26.01
N ALA A 102 17.27 9.95 24.99
CA ALA A 102 17.73 8.59 25.15
C ALA A 102 19.26 8.53 25.44
N PRO A 103 19.76 7.46 26.07
CA PRO A 103 21.18 7.10 26.04
C PRO A 103 21.64 6.94 24.59
N ARG A 104 22.84 7.41 24.24
CA ARG A 104 23.35 7.40 22.86
C ARG A 104 24.14 6.12 22.58
N SER A 105 23.80 5.41 21.51
CA SER A 105 24.63 4.38 20.87
C SER A 105 24.48 4.50 19.35
N GLY A 106 25.58 4.77 18.65
CA GLY A 106 25.65 4.75 17.19
C GLY A 106 24.51 5.46 16.45
N THR A 107 23.86 4.71 15.56
CA THR A 107 22.74 5.11 14.69
C THR A 107 21.40 4.55 15.16
N ASP A 108 21.31 4.05 16.39
CA ASP A 108 20.12 3.34 16.86
C ASP A 108 18.93 4.31 17.02
N SER A 109 17.72 3.82 16.69
CA SER A 109 16.45 4.49 16.97
C SER A 109 16.16 4.42 18.46
N ALA A 110 16.03 5.56 19.14
CA ALA A 110 15.77 5.57 20.58
C ALA A 110 14.99 6.79 21.06
N CYS A 111 14.12 6.59 22.04
CA CYS A 111 13.36 7.64 22.71
C CYS A 111 13.78 7.79 24.17
N GLY A 112 13.82 9.03 24.67
CA GLY A 112 14.02 9.31 26.09
C GLY A 112 12.80 8.95 26.93
N SER A 113 12.93 9.00 28.25
CA SER A 113 11.78 8.78 29.14
C SER A 113 10.74 9.89 29.00
N PHE A 114 9.46 9.54 29.12
CA PHE A 114 8.36 10.50 29.04
C PHE A 114 8.47 11.60 30.11
N VAL A 115 8.14 12.83 29.71
CA VAL A 115 8.06 14.01 30.55
C VAL A 115 6.64 14.56 30.49
N GLY A 116 5.97 14.64 31.63
CA GLY A 116 4.62 15.24 31.73
C GLY A 116 4.65 16.76 31.54
N VAL A 117 4.34 17.23 30.34
CA VAL A 117 4.24 18.64 29.96
C VAL A 117 2.86 19.16 30.33
N LYS A 118 2.80 20.12 31.24
CA LYS A 118 1.55 20.68 31.75
C LYS A 118 1.19 21.96 31.00
N VAL A 119 0.04 21.97 30.33
CA VAL A 119 -0.52 23.15 29.66
C VAL A 119 -1.73 23.62 30.47
N LYS A 120 -1.71 24.85 30.97
CA LYS A 120 -2.83 25.42 31.75
C LYS A 120 -3.79 26.17 30.83
N THR A 121 -5.08 25.92 30.92
CA THR A 121 -6.13 26.69 30.22
C THR A 121 -6.06 28.18 30.56
N LYS A 122 -6.55 29.05 29.66
CA LYS A 122 -6.69 30.49 29.89
C LYS A 122 -7.94 30.81 30.72
N LYS A 123 -8.08 32.08 31.14
CA LYS A 123 -9.29 32.63 31.81
C LYS A 123 -9.85 31.72 32.91
N HIS A 124 -9.00 31.27 33.83
CA HIS A 124 -9.38 30.41 34.96
C HIS A 124 -10.10 29.09 34.62
N GLY A 125 -9.89 28.53 33.43
CA GLY A 125 -10.50 27.25 33.04
C GLY A 125 -11.50 27.34 31.91
N THR A 126 -11.80 28.54 31.40
CA THR A 126 -12.91 28.79 30.47
C THR A 126 -12.48 29.02 29.02
N ALA A 127 -11.18 29.05 28.74
CA ALA A 127 -10.66 29.24 27.38
C ALA A 127 -9.44 28.34 27.12
N GLU A 128 -9.31 27.86 25.89
CA GLU A 128 -8.22 26.99 25.46
C GLU A 128 -6.84 27.67 25.57
N ARG A 129 -5.80 26.84 25.67
CA ARG A 129 -4.42 27.30 25.54
C ARG A 129 -3.61 26.38 24.63
N THR A 130 -2.97 27.02 23.66
CA THR A 130 -1.96 26.40 22.80
C THR A 130 -0.55 26.54 23.38
N CYS A 131 0.29 25.54 23.13
CA CYS A 131 1.70 25.54 23.41
C CYS A 131 2.46 24.75 22.33
N VAL A 132 3.73 25.06 22.05
CA VAL A 132 4.53 24.32 21.06
C VAL A 132 5.59 23.46 21.75
N ALA A 133 5.68 22.19 21.33
CA ALA A 133 6.83 21.32 21.52
C ALA A 133 7.73 21.42 20.29
N LYS A 134 9.03 21.56 20.51
CA LYS A 134 10.03 21.72 19.46
C LYS A 134 11.24 20.86 19.76
N VAL A 135 11.61 20.00 18.83
CA VAL A 135 12.77 19.12 18.91
C VAL A 135 13.70 19.38 17.73
N ARG A 136 15.01 19.17 17.92
CA ARG A 136 16.05 19.39 16.89
C ARG A 136 17.18 18.40 17.04
N ALA A 137 17.75 17.92 15.94
CA ALA A 137 18.98 17.14 15.92
C ALA A 137 19.96 17.56 14.81
N LYS A 138 21.23 17.20 14.98
CA LYS A 138 22.32 17.41 14.01
C LYS A 138 23.31 16.26 14.07
N THR A 139 23.72 15.71 12.92
CA THR A 139 24.67 14.59 12.82
C THR A 139 26.16 15.01 12.89
N LYS A 140 27.07 14.04 13.06
CA LYS A 140 28.54 14.25 13.12
C LYS A 140 29.23 14.42 11.75
N GLY A 141 28.61 13.97 10.65
CA GLY A 141 29.22 13.93 9.31
C GLY A 141 29.42 15.29 8.63
N THR A 142 30.10 15.28 7.46
CA THR A 142 30.29 16.46 6.59
C THR A 142 29.79 16.14 5.17
N PRO A 143 28.71 16.78 4.67
CA PRO A 143 27.91 17.80 5.34
C PRO A 143 27.09 17.22 6.52
N ALA A 144 26.90 18.02 7.57
CA ALA A 144 26.10 17.62 8.73
C ALA A 144 24.60 17.77 8.42
N ARG A 145 23.87 16.67 8.52
CA ARG A 145 22.40 16.58 8.39
C ARG A 145 21.71 17.22 9.60
N LYS A 146 20.57 17.88 9.40
CA LYS A 146 19.86 18.64 10.45
C LYS A 146 18.36 18.44 10.34
N ASP A 147 17.73 18.32 11.50
CA ASP A 147 16.29 18.04 11.61
C ASP A 147 15.62 18.87 12.71
N SER A 148 14.34 19.21 12.54
CA SER A 148 13.59 20.04 13.48
C SER A 148 12.07 19.89 13.40
N ASP A 149 11.50 19.04 14.24
CA ASP A 149 10.05 18.94 14.35
C ASP A 149 9.44 19.92 15.35
N THR A 150 8.17 20.20 15.11
CA THR A 150 7.27 21.01 15.93
C THR A 150 5.93 20.31 16.11
N VAL A 151 5.43 20.28 17.34
CA VAL A 151 4.10 19.73 17.67
C VAL A 151 3.34 20.77 18.47
N THR A 152 2.09 21.01 18.08
CA THR A 152 1.19 21.93 18.76
C THR A 152 0.40 21.18 19.83
N LEU A 153 0.41 21.66 21.07
CA LEU A 153 -0.33 21.11 22.20
C LEU A 153 -1.49 22.05 22.53
N VAL A 154 -2.72 21.58 22.39
CA VAL A 154 -3.93 22.34 22.69
C VAL A 154 -4.59 21.77 23.94
N CYS A 155 -4.78 22.63 24.94
CA CYS A 155 -5.49 22.27 26.16
C CYS A 155 -6.85 22.95 26.19
N GLU A 156 -7.90 22.16 26.05
CA GLU A 156 -9.29 22.61 26.03
C GLU A 156 -9.89 22.74 27.44
N PRO A 157 -10.83 23.65 27.67
CA PRO A 157 -11.65 23.69 28.89
C PRO A 157 -12.36 22.36 29.19
N THR A 158 -12.65 22.12 30.47
CA THR A 158 -13.48 20.97 30.88
C THR A 158 -14.89 21.10 30.27
N GLY A 159 -15.37 20.03 29.64
CA GLY A 159 -16.65 19.98 28.91
C GLY A 159 -16.59 20.43 27.46
N THR A 160 -15.43 20.89 26.96
CA THR A 160 -15.21 21.17 25.54
C THR A 160 -14.45 19.98 24.94
N PRO A 161 -15.09 19.13 24.11
CA PRO A 161 -14.38 18.05 23.44
C PRO A 161 -13.35 18.66 22.49
N CYS A 162 -12.16 18.05 22.44
CA CYS A 162 -11.18 18.37 21.42
C CYS A 162 -11.84 18.31 20.03
N PRO A 163 -11.62 19.31 19.15
CA PRO A 163 -12.23 19.34 17.83
C PRO A 163 -11.87 18.04 17.10
N SER A 164 -12.86 17.18 16.98
CA SER A 164 -12.80 15.98 16.14
C SER A 164 -13.12 16.47 14.74
N THR A 165 -12.23 16.25 13.78
CA THR A 165 -12.57 16.41 12.37
C THR A 165 -13.81 15.56 12.11
N THR A 166 -14.97 16.20 11.99
CA THR A 166 -16.28 15.57 12.16
C THR A 166 -16.64 14.82 10.87
N THR A 167 -16.77 13.51 10.96
CA THR A 167 -17.62 12.73 10.04
C THR A 167 -18.75 12.17 10.90
N THR A 168 -19.97 12.63 10.65
CA THR A 168 -21.17 12.31 11.43
C THR A 168 -21.67 10.90 11.09
N THR A 169 -21.67 10.00 12.07
CA THR A 169 -22.40 8.72 11.99
C THR A 169 -23.31 8.63 13.22
N THR A 170 -24.63 8.59 12.99
CA THR A 170 -25.63 8.35 14.04
C THR A 170 -25.58 6.89 14.49
N ILE A 171 -25.26 6.64 15.77
CA ILE A 171 -25.42 5.33 16.41
C ILE A 171 -26.39 5.46 17.59
N SER A 172 -27.43 4.63 17.54
CA SER A 172 -28.46 4.43 18.54
C SER A 172 -27.89 3.87 19.85
N THR A 173 -28.38 4.39 20.97
CA THR A 173 -28.02 4.01 22.34
C THR A 173 -28.44 2.58 22.66
N GLY A 174 -27.47 1.65 22.65
CA GLY A 174 -27.53 0.38 23.38
C GLY A 174 -26.68 0.48 24.64
N SER A 175 -27.29 0.26 25.81
CA SER A 175 -26.60 0.22 27.10
C SER A 175 -25.80 -1.08 27.20
N THR A 176 -24.47 -1.00 27.29
CA THR A 176 -23.63 -2.14 27.65
C THR A 176 -23.07 -1.92 29.05
N THR A 177 -23.53 -2.76 29.99
CA THR A 177 -22.96 -2.91 31.32
C THR A 177 -21.50 -3.33 31.21
N THR A 178 -20.59 -2.51 31.76
CA THR A 178 -19.17 -2.81 31.92
C THR A 178 -18.98 -3.89 32.99
N THR A 179 -19.04 -5.16 32.59
CA THR A 179 -18.34 -6.22 33.29
C THR A 179 -16.85 -6.06 33.01
N MET A 180 -16.03 -5.91 34.05
CA MET A 180 -14.57 -5.94 33.93
C MET A 180 -14.15 -7.30 33.35
N GLN A 181 -13.90 -7.35 32.04
CA GLN A 181 -13.26 -8.49 31.38
C GLN A 181 -11.75 -8.34 31.57
N GLY A 182 -11.06 -9.46 31.83
CA GLY A 182 -9.62 -9.50 32.08
C GLY A 182 -8.80 -8.79 30.99
N ALA A 183 -7.58 -8.39 31.33
CA ALA A 183 -6.66 -7.72 30.40
C ALA A 183 -6.61 -8.45 29.05
N CYS A 184 -6.94 -7.76 27.96
CA CYS A 184 -6.84 -8.30 26.61
C CYS A 184 -5.40 -8.76 26.35
N ASN A 185 -5.19 -10.05 26.11
CA ASN A 185 -3.87 -10.64 26.00
C ASN A 185 -3.82 -11.72 24.91
N CYS A 186 -3.26 -11.35 23.75
CA CYS A 186 -3.04 -12.23 22.61
C CYS A 186 -1.73 -13.02 22.74
N CYS A 187 -1.03 -12.91 23.87
CA CYS A 187 0.33 -13.44 24.05
C CYS A 187 0.38 -14.53 25.12
N GLY A 188 -0.77 -14.95 25.65
CA GLY A 188 -0.87 -15.97 26.70
C GLY A 188 -0.53 -17.39 26.22
N SER A 189 -0.60 -17.63 24.91
CA SER A 189 -0.38 -18.92 24.26
C SER A 189 0.46 -18.71 23.00
N LEU A 190 1.77 -18.59 23.16
CA LEU A 190 2.72 -18.48 22.05
C LEU A 190 3.44 -19.83 21.83
N PRO A 191 3.71 -20.24 20.58
CA PRO A 191 3.25 -19.61 19.34
C PRO A 191 1.75 -19.82 19.11
N SER A 192 1.14 -18.91 18.36
CA SER A 192 -0.28 -18.93 17.99
C SER A 192 -0.44 -18.40 16.56
N LEU A 193 -1.66 -18.45 16.02
CA LEU A 193 -1.96 -17.95 14.69
C LEU A 193 -2.96 -16.80 14.73
N LEU A 194 -2.68 -15.77 13.94
CA LEU A 194 -3.68 -14.82 13.49
C LEU A 194 -4.20 -15.29 12.14
N SER A 195 -5.49 -15.54 12.04
CA SER A 195 -6.16 -15.84 10.78
C SER A 195 -6.92 -14.64 10.26
N PHE A 196 -6.97 -14.49 8.95
CA PHE A 196 -7.85 -13.55 8.26
C PHE A 196 -8.53 -14.25 7.10
N THR A 197 -9.86 -14.11 6.98
CA THR A 197 -10.66 -14.66 5.87
C THR A 197 -11.33 -13.51 5.13
N THR A 198 -11.06 -13.36 3.83
CA THR A 198 -11.73 -12.34 3.00
C THR A 198 -13.21 -12.64 2.84
N ALA A 199 -14.01 -11.59 2.66
CA ALA A 199 -15.43 -11.65 2.42
C ALA A 199 -15.81 -10.82 1.18
N SER A 200 -16.99 -11.10 0.63
CA SER A 200 -17.56 -10.35 -0.51
C SER A 200 -18.34 -9.10 -0.08
N SER A 201 -18.39 -8.82 1.23
CA SER A 201 -18.97 -7.61 1.80
C SER A 201 -18.36 -7.34 3.18
N GLY A 202 -18.50 -6.12 3.71
CA GLY A 202 -18.11 -5.84 5.10
C GLY A 202 -17.45 -4.47 5.36
N CYS A 203 -17.21 -3.63 4.34
CA CYS A 203 -16.57 -2.32 4.54
C CYS A 203 -17.46 -1.25 5.22
N GLY A 204 -18.70 -1.59 5.65
CA GLY A 204 -19.65 -0.63 6.22
C GLY A 204 -20.35 0.25 5.18
N THR A 205 -20.80 1.45 5.57
CA THR A 205 -21.58 2.38 4.72
C THR A 205 -20.75 3.43 3.98
N ASN A 206 -19.43 3.45 4.18
CA ASN A 206 -18.52 4.36 3.47
C ASN A 206 -17.65 3.55 2.51
N PRO A 207 -17.41 4.03 1.28
CA PRO A 207 -16.44 3.41 0.40
C PRO A 207 -15.07 3.44 1.09
N PRO A 208 -14.34 2.32 1.11
CA PRO A 208 -13.06 2.25 1.79
C PRO A 208 -12.00 3.12 1.11
N GLY A 209 -12.13 3.41 -0.19
CA GLY A 209 -11.13 4.20 -0.90
C GLY A 209 -11.68 5.38 -1.70
N SER A 210 -10.74 6.21 -2.15
CA SER A 210 -11.02 7.40 -2.96
C SER A 210 -9.87 7.74 -3.92
N VAL A 211 -10.23 8.42 -4.99
CA VAL A 211 -9.30 9.02 -5.97
C VAL A 211 -9.59 10.51 -6.04
N SER A 212 -8.57 11.33 -5.84
CA SER A 212 -8.69 12.79 -5.85
C SER A 212 -7.83 13.43 -6.94
N PRO A 213 -8.34 14.42 -7.69
CA PRO A 213 -9.73 14.89 -7.72
C PRO A 213 -10.69 13.86 -8.36
N ALA A 214 -11.93 13.85 -7.88
CA ALA A 214 -13.02 13.08 -8.49
C ALA A 214 -13.44 13.73 -9.81
N VAL A 215 -13.46 12.95 -10.90
CA VAL A 215 -13.87 13.43 -12.22
C VAL A 215 -14.68 12.40 -13.00
N CYS A 216 -15.48 12.87 -13.93
CA CYS A 216 -16.16 12.02 -14.90
C CYS A 216 -15.15 11.32 -15.81
N VAL A 217 -15.35 10.03 -16.00
CA VAL A 217 -14.60 9.17 -16.92
C VAL A 217 -15.57 8.40 -17.81
N GLN A 218 -15.11 7.92 -18.97
CA GLN A 218 -15.89 7.09 -19.91
C GLN A 218 -17.16 7.75 -20.49
N GLY A 219 -17.39 9.04 -20.26
CA GLY A 219 -18.53 9.80 -20.76
C GLY A 219 -18.16 10.87 -21.79
N THR A 220 -19.15 11.69 -22.16
CA THR A 220 -18.96 12.82 -23.08
C THR A 220 -18.32 14.05 -22.43
N ASN A 221 -18.33 14.14 -21.10
CA ASN A 221 -17.76 15.24 -20.31
C ASN A 221 -16.56 14.79 -19.43
N ASN A 222 -15.68 13.95 -19.98
CA ASN A 222 -14.50 13.45 -19.26
C ASN A 222 -13.63 14.57 -18.68
N GLY A 223 -13.17 14.37 -17.44
CA GLY A 223 -12.36 15.35 -16.70
C GLY A 223 -13.15 16.43 -15.96
N THR A 224 -14.49 16.46 -16.12
CA THR A 224 -15.35 17.36 -15.35
C THR A 224 -15.42 16.89 -13.90
N PRO A 225 -15.30 17.77 -12.89
CA PRO A 225 -15.52 17.40 -11.49
C PRO A 225 -16.89 16.76 -11.29
N CYS A 226 -16.95 15.75 -10.44
CA CYS A 226 -18.19 15.03 -10.16
C CYS A 226 -18.23 14.59 -8.70
N THR A 227 -19.43 14.25 -8.24
CA THR A 227 -19.69 13.63 -6.94
C THR A 227 -20.47 12.34 -7.07
N THR A 228 -21.22 12.17 -8.17
CA THR A 228 -21.99 10.98 -8.50
C THR A 228 -21.97 10.72 -10.00
N ASP A 229 -22.31 9.51 -10.42
CA ASP A 229 -22.39 9.16 -11.86
C ASP A 229 -23.41 10.02 -12.62
N ALA A 230 -24.42 10.59 -11.93
CA ALA A 230 -25.40 11.48 -12.53
C ALA A 230 -24.80 12.80 -13.04
N ASP A 231 -23.65 13.21 -12.52
CA ASP A 231 -22.89 14.37 -13.01
C ASP A 231 -22.21 14.07 -14.37
N CYS A 232 -22.14 12.80 -14.75
CA CYS A 232 -21.43 12.31 -15.91
C CYS A 232 -22.37 11.99 -17.07
N THR A 233 -22.23 12.76 -18.14
CA THR A 233 -23.07 12.66 -19.34
C THR A 233 -22.55 11.59 -20.30
N GLY A 234 -23.45 11.03 -21.12
CA GLY A 234 -23.07 10.05 -22.15
C GLY A 234 -22.68 8.67 -21.62
N GLY A 235 -23.20 8.28 -20.44
CA GLY A 235 -22.89 7.00 -19.80
C GLY A 235 -21.57 6.98 -19.04
N GLY A 236 -21.03 8.15 -18.68
CA GLY A 236 -19.82 8.24 -17.88
C GLY A 236 -20.04 7.84 -16.42
N VAL A 237 -18.93 7.57 -15.74
CA VAL A 237 -18.87 7.19 -14.32
C VAL A 237 -18.07 8.25 -13.57
N CYS A 238 -18.47 8.58 -12.36
CA CYS A 238 -17.72 9.49 -11.50
C CYS A 238 -16.63 8.72 -10.75
N LEU A 239 -15.38 8.87 -11.20
CA LEU A 239 -14.26 8.22 -10.53
C LEU A 239 -13.71 9.10 -9.41
N GLY A 240 -14.32 8.97 -8.24
CA GLY A 240 -13.91 9.63 -6.99
C GLY A 240 -13.89 8.72 -5.76
N HIS A 241 -14.67 7.64 -5.78
CA HIS A 241 -14.70 6.61 -4.74
C HIS A 241 -14.17 5.28 -5.30
N LEU A 242 -13.61 4.46 -4.42
CA LEU A 242 -13.19 3.09 -4.71
C LEU A 242 -14.11 2.14 -3.95
N ASP A 243 -14.70 1.20 -4.67
CA ASP A 243 -15.67 0.26 -4.13
C ASP A 243 -15.06 -0.68 -3.09
N CYS A 244 -15.88 -1.03 -2.11
CA CYS A 244 -15.59 -2.16 -1.22
C CYS A 244 -15.43 -3.44 -2.05
N THR A 245 -14.41 -4.26 -1.76
CA THR A 245 -14.04 -5.46 -2.54
C THR A 245 -13.58 -5.18 -3.98
N GLY A 246 -13.40 -3.91 -4.35
CA GLY A 246 -12.91 -3.55 -5.67
C GLY A 246 -11.39 -3.65 -5.76
N LEU A 247 -10.88 -4.31 -6.80
CA LEU A 247 -9.49 -4.21 -7.22
C LEU A 247 -9.39 -3.15 -8.33
N TYR A 248 -8.72 -2.05 -8.04
CA TYR A 248 -8.40 -1.01 -9.02
C TYR A 248 -6.94 -1.11 -9.39
N PHE A 249 -6.63 -0.98 -10.67
CA PHE A 249 -5.26 -0.95 -11.15
C PHE A 249 -5.13 -0.18 -12.46
N GLY A 250 -3.89 0.15 -12.79
CA GLY A 250 -3.54 0.82 -14.03
C GLY A 250 -3.54 2.33 -13.92
N ALA A 251 -2.89 2.94 -14.90
CA ALA A 251 -2.79 4.38 -15.05
C ALA A 251 -4.13 5.06 -15.43
N GLY A 252 -4.10 6.36 -15.73
CA GLY A 252 -5.31 7.16 -15.86
C GLY A 252 -6.02 7.13 -17.21
N ARG A 253 -5.50 6.43 -18.23
CA ARG A 253 -6.21 6.29 -19.51
C ARG A 253 -7.25 5.16 -19.49
N PRO A 254 -8.26 5.20 -20.36
CA PRO A 254 -9.17 4.08 -20.54
C PRO A 254 -8.42 2.84 -21.04
N ALA A 255 -8.54 1.75 -20.31
CA ALA A 255 -7.92 0.47 -20.61
C ALA A 255 -8.92 -0.55 -21.21
N GLY A 256 -8.46 -1.76 -21.50
CA GLY A 256 -9.31 -2.87 -21.93
C GLY A 256 -10.17 -3.49 -20.81
N ILE A 257 -9.68 -3.43 -19.56
CA ILE A 257 -10.27 -4.13 -18.40
C ILE A 257 -11.31 -3.31 -17.64
N GLY A 258 -12.52 -3.84 -17.41
CA GLY A 258 -13.52 -3.18 -16.55
C GLY A 258 -13.02 -3.06 -15.10
N LEU A 259 -13.06 -1.85 -14.53
CA LEU A 259 -12.73 -1.59 -13.13
C LEU A 259 -14.01 -1.21 -12.36
N PRO A 260 -14.14 -1.62 -11.08
CA PRO A 260 -13.20 -2.47 -10.36
C PRO A 260 -13.20 -3.93 -10.85
N GLY A 261 -12.04 -4.59 -10.73
CA GLY A 261 -11.96 -6.05 -10.82
C GLY A 261 -12.56 -6.69 -9.57
N THR A 262 -13.22 -7.84 -9.74
CA THR A 262 -13.76 -8.62 -8.62
C THR A 262 -12.65 -9.40 -7.94
N ILE A 263 -12.46 -9.21 -6.63
CA ILE A 263 -11.51 -10.01 -5.85
C ILE A 263 -12.13 -11.34 -5.41
N PRO A 264 -11.34 -12.42 -5.29
CA PRO A 264 -11.74 -13.64 -4.60
C PRO A 264 -12.11 -13.39 -3.13
N ASP A 265 -13.28 -13.88 -2.72
CA ASP A 265 -13.68 -13.99 -1.31
C ASP A 265 -13.23 -15.33 -0.70
N LEU A 266 -13.44 -15.51 0.60
CA LEU A 266 -13.08 -16.72 1.37
C LEU A 266 -11.58 -17.06 1.34
N GLY A 267 -10.74 -16.13 0.91
CA GLY A 267 -9.30 -16.23 0.97
C GLY A 267 -8.84 -16.21 2.43
N LEU A 268 -8.41 -17.37 2.92
CA LEU A 268 -7.95 -17.57 4.28
C LEU A 268 -6.41 -17.53 4.33
N SER A 269 -5.87 -16.71 5.23
CA SER A 269 -4.44 -16.59 5.48
C SER A 269 -4.15 -16.71 6.97
N TYR A 270 -3.08 -17.43 7.32
CA TYR A 270 -2.56 -17.57 8.67
C TYR A 270 -1.20 -16.90 8.78
N SER A 271 -1.04 -16.05 9.80
CA SER A 271 0.23 -15.45 10.22
C SER A 271 0.58 -15.92 11.63
N MET A 272 1.84 -16.22 11.88
CA MET A 272 2.29 -16.75 13.16
C MET A 272 2.57 -15.59 14.10
N VAL A 273 2.01 -15.66 15.30
CA VAL A 273 2.38 -14.80 16.42
C VAL A 273 3.49 -15.49 17.19
N ALA A 274 4.74 -15.13 16.86
CA ALA A 274 5.94 -15.73 17.45
C ALA A 274 6.43 -14.98 18.69
N SER A 275 6.19 -13.67 18.74
CA SER A 275 6.54 -12.80 19.86
C SER A 275 5.49 -11.72 20.04
N CYS A 276 5.62 -10.99 21.15
CA CYS A 276 4.83 -9.82 21.41
C CYS A 276 5.67 -8.67 21.92
N THR A 277 5.36 -7.47 21.44
CA THR A 277 5.93 -6.22 21.92
C THR A 277 4.88 -5.46 22.70
N ALA A 278 5.08 -5.30 24.01
CA ALA A 278 4.13 -4.64 24.91
C ALA A 278 2.69 -5.23 24.91
N GLY A 279 2.58 -6.56 24.75
CA GLY A 279 1.29 -7.27 24.72
C GLY A 279 0.60 -7.29 23.36
N ASN A 280 1.24 -6.73 22.33
CA ASN A 280 0.76 -6.72 20.96
C ASN A 280 1.51 -7.76 20.11
N PRO A 281 0.81 -8.57 19.31
CA PRO A 281 1.40 -9.55 18.40
C PRO A 281 2.41 -8.94 17.41
N ASP A 282 3.61 -9.52 17.38
CA ASP A 282 4.54 -9.38 16.26
C ASP A 282 4.30 -10.58 15.32
N LEU A 283 3.89 -10.28 14.09
CA LEU A 283 3.54 -11.30 13.09
C LEU A 283 4.79 -11.75 12.35
N THR A 284 4.85 -13.05 12.08
CA THR A 284 5.90 -13.71 11.32
C THR A 284 5.28 -14.70 10.33
N ALA A 285 6.07 -15.07 9.32
CA ALA A 285 5.62 -15.99 8.30
C ALA A 285 5.22 -17.34 8.91
N THR A 286 4.06 -17.84 8.50
CA THR A 286 3.59 -19.20 8.78
C THR A 286 3.98 -20.09 7.62
N THR A 287 4.51 -21.29 7.88
CA THR A 287 4.77 -22.30 6.84
C THR A 287 3.53 -23.17 6.60
N ALA A 288 3.52 -23.95 5.52
CA ALA A 288 2.42 -24.86 5.23
C ALA A 288 2.17 -25.91 6.34
N ALA A 289 3.20 -26.25 7.13
CA ALA A 289 3.08 -27.23 8.21
C ALA A 289 2.45 -26.65 9.49
N ASP A 290 2.54 -25.33 9.65
CA ASP A 290 1.98 -24.61 10.81
C ASP A 290 0.47 -24.35 10.66
N VAL A 291 -0.04 -24.43 9.42
CA VAL A 291 -1.46 -24.22 9.12
C VAL A 291 -2.30 -25.40 9.66
N PRO A 292 -3.42 -25.14 10.36
CA PRO A 292 -4.34 -26.18 10.78
C PRO A 292 -4.83 -27.03 9.60
N GLY A 293 -4.95 -28.34 9.78
CA GLY A 293 -5.40 -29.23 8.72
C GLY A 293 -6.79 -28.85 8.18
N GLY A 294 -6.98 -29.00 6.87
CA GLY A 294 -8.23 -28.71 6.17
C GLY A 294 -8.51 -29.72 5.07
N CYS A 295 -9.21 -29.27 4.02
CA CYS A 295 -9.62 -30.17 2.94
C CYS A 295 -8.43 -30.90 2.29
N PRO A 296 -8.55 -32.21 2.03
CA PRO A 296 -7.57 -32.90 1.21
C PRO A 296 -7.56 -32.27 -0.18
N THR A 297 -6.37 -32.07 -0.71
CA THR A 297 -6.17 -31.46 -2.04
C THR A 297 -5.72 -32.53 -3.03
N PRO A 298 -6.12 -32.42 -4.31
CA PRO A 298 -5.73 -33.40 -5.31
C PRO A 298 -4.22 -33.43 -5.54
N THR A 299 -3.69 -34.61 -5.83
CA THR A 299 -2.26 -34.79 -6.11
C THR A 299 -1.80 -33.87 -7.24
N GLY A 300 -0.68 -33.20 -7.03
CA GLY A 300 -0.10 -32.28 -7.99
C GLY A 300 -0.70 -30.86 -7.99
N THR A 301 -1.62 -30.58 -7.06
CA THR A 301 -2.07 -29.21 -6.73
C THR A 301 -1.45 -28.77 -5.40
N ALA A 302 -1.49 -27.47 -5.10
CA ALA A 302 -0.99 -26.95 -3.83
C ALA A 302 -1.73 -27.59 -2.65
N THR A 303 -1.02 -27.91 -1.57
CA THR A 303 -1.64 -28.45 -0.35
C THR A 303 -2.51 -27.41 0.35
N TYR A 304 -3.40 -27.85 1.24
CA TYR A 304 -4.19 -26.93 2.08
C TYR A 304 -3.28 -25.94 2.83
N GLY A 305 -2.22 -26.45 3.45
CA GLY A 305 -1.23 -25.60 4.12
C GLY A 305 -0.61 -24.55 3.19
N GLN A 306 -0.22 -24.93 1.98
CA GLN A 306 0.36 -24.01 0.99
C GLN A 306 -0.60 -22.90 0.54
N ARG A 307 -1.91 -23.14 0.61
CA ARG A 307 -2.94 -22.17 0.20
C ARG A 307 -3.25 -21.11 1.24
N HIS A 308 -2.88 -21.36 2.49
CA HIS A 308 -3.28 -20.54 3.63
C HIS A 308 -2.11 -20.07 4.50
N CYS A 309 -0.89 -20.44 4.16
CA CYS A 309 0.31 -19.98 4.86
C CYS A 309 0.77 -18.60 4.37
N THR A 310 1.71 -17.97 5.10
CA THR A 310 2.21 -16.62 4.78
C THR A 310 3.71 -16.55 4.49
N SER A 311 4.39 -17.70 4.44
CA SER A 311 5.79 -17.78 4.02
C SER A 311 5.96 -17.64 2.50
N PRO A 312 7.16 -17.29 2.01
CA PRO A 312 7.47 -17.36 0.58
C PRO A 312 7.07 -18.71 -0.05
N GLY A 313 6.45 -18.65 -1.23
CA GLY A 313 5.93 -19.81 -1.97
C GLY A 313 4.53 -20.26 -1.58
N CYS A 314 3.90 -19.67 -0.55
CA CYS A 314 2.48 -19.85 -0.27
C CYS A 314 1.62 -19.11 -1.31
N LEU A 315 0.37 -19.52 -1.48
CA LEU A 315 -0.60 -18.81 -2.31
C LEU A 315 -1.34 -17.75 -1.50
N PHE A 316 -1.88 -16.74 -2.19
CA PHE A 316 -2.70 -15.69 -1.59
C PHE A 316 -4.06 -15.58 -2.30
N GLY A 317 -5.11 -16.08 -1.63
CA GLY A 317 -6.47 -16.12 -2.18
C GLY A 317 -6.60 -17.05 -3.41
N ALA A 318 -7.83 -17.38 -3.82
CA ALA A 318 -8.07 -18.19 -5.00
C ALA A 318 -7.60 -17.48 -6.29
N PRO A 319 -7.48 -18.17 -7.44
CA PRO A 319 -7.13 -17.53 -8.70
C PRO A 319 -8.08 -16.36 -9.05
N LEU A 320 -7.50 -15.22 -9.40
CA LEU A 320 -8.20 -13.97 -9.70
C LEU A 320 -8.47 -13.87 -11.21
N ALA A 321 -9.74 -13.77 -11.58
CA ALA A 321 -10.13 -13.61 -12.98
C ALA A 321 -10.20 -12.12 -13.35
N ILE A 322 -9.48 -11.73 -14.42
CA ILE A 322 -9.50 -10.40 -15.01
C ILE A 322 -10.02 -10.47 -16.45
N PRO A 323 -11.34 -10.36 -16.67
CA PRO A 323 -11.92 -10.35 -18.01
C PRO A 323 -11.54 -9.11 -18.80
N ASN A 324 -11.35 -9.26 -20.12
CA ASN A 324 -11.14 -8.14 -21.03
C ASN A 324 -12.44 -7.86 -21.81
N PRO A 325 -13.38 -7.03 -21.32
CA PRO A 325 -14.62 -6.74 -22.03
C PRO A 325 -14.39 -6.06 -23.38
N SER A 326 -13.25 -5.38 -23.57
CA SER A 326 -12.89 -4.75 -24.85
C SER A 326 -12.45 -5.78 -25.90
N ASN A 327 -12.05 -6.98 -25.47
CA ASN A 327 -11.79 -8.12 -26.32
C ASN A 327 -12.18 -9.41 -25.59
N THR A 328 -13.46 -9.80 -25.70
CA THR A 328 -14.04 -10.94 -24.98
C THR A 328 -13.37 -12.28 -25.34
N ALA A 329 -12.62 -12.34 -26.44
CA ALA A 329 -11.84 -13.53 -26.79
C ALA A 329 -10.62 -13.74 -25.87
N THR A 330 -10.29 -12.77 -25.02
CA THR A 330 -9.10 -12.76 -24.15
C THR A 330 -9.44 -12.40 -22.70
N GLY A 331 -8.59 -12.85 -21.78
CA GLY A 331 -8.63 -12.45 -20.37
C GLY A 331 -7.42 -13.00 -19.61
N THR A 332 -7.18 -12.51 -18.41
CA THR A 332 -6.04 -12.94 -17.61
C THR A 332 -6.50 -13.67 -16.35
N CYS A 333 -6.00 -14.89 -16.14
CA CYS A 333 -6.06 -15.52 -14.83
C CYS A 333 -4.80 -15.18 -14.05
N VAL A 334 -4.97 -14.62 -12.85
CA VAL A 334 -3.86 -14.24 -11.97
C VAL A 334 -3.79 -15.23 -10.79
N VAL A 335 -2.62 -15.84 -10.59
CA VAL A 335 -2.35 -16.67 -9.41
C VAL A 335 -1.31 -15.97 -8.56
N ASN A 336 -1.65 -15.65 -7.31
CA ASN A 336 -0.76 -14.91 -6.44
C ASN A 336 0.02 -15.85 -5.54
N PHE A 337 1.34 -15.83 -5.67
CA PHE A 337 2.25 -16.44 -4.71
C PHE A 337 2.88 -15.36 -3.82
N ILE A 338 3.12 -15.67 -2.55
CA ILE A 338 3.96 -14.84 -1.69
C ILE A 338 5.39 -14.99 -2.17
N ALA A 339 5.97 -13.88 -2.60
CA ALA A 339 7.31 -13.78 -3.14
C ALA A 339 8.36 -13.95 -2.06
N ASN A 340 9.53 -14.47 -2.45
CA ASN A 340 10.71 -14.52 -1.59
C ASN A 340 11.40 -13.15 -1.53
N ARG A 341 10.77 -12.19 -0.85
CA ARG A 341 11.30 -10.84 -0.63
C ARG A 341 11.43 -10.52 0.87
N PRO A 342 12.32 -9.57 1.25
CA PRO A 342 12.53 -9.22 2.64
C PRO A 342 11.24 -8.86 3.37
N GLY A 343 11.05 -9.42 4.56
CA GLY A 343 9.88 -9.15 5.39
C GLY A 343 8.60 -9.88 4.98
N ALA A 344 8.64 -10.78 3.98
CA ALA A 344 7.46 -11.59 3.61
C ALA A 344 6.88 -12.34 4.83
N GLY A 345 5.58 -12.20 5.03
CA GLY A 345 4.82 -12.78 6.14
C GLY A 345 5.01 -12.06 7.49
N THR A 346 5.77 -10.96 7.54
CA THR A 346 6.01 -10.21 8.79
C THR A 346 5.09 -9.01 8.93
N GLY A 347 4.82 -8.62 10.18
CA GLY A 347 3.88 -7.54 10.46
C GLY A 347 3.70 -7.28 11.95
N SER A 348 2.70 -6.46 12.29
CA SER A 348 2.30 -6.22 13.68
C SER A 348 0.79 -6.01 13.79
N ALA A 349 0.22 -6.45 14.91
CA ALA A 349 -1.17 -6.23 15.24
C ALA A 349 -1.33 -5.69 16.67
N VAL A 350 -2.42 -4.95 16.92
CA VAL A 350 -2.77 -4.41 18.23
C VAL A 350 -3.85 -5.30 18.84
N CYS A 351 -3.51 -5.99 19.93
CA CYS A 351 -4.39 -7.01 20.50
C CYS A 351 -5.74 -6.43 20.97
N SER A 352 -5.72 -5.24 21.58
CA SER A 352 -6.89 -4.61 22.19
C SER A 352 -7.92 -4.09 21.20
N THR A 353 -7.49 -3.80 19.97
CA THR A 353 -8.37 -3.25 18.91
C THR A 353 -8.52 -4.19 17.72
N GLY A 354 -7.68 -5.23 17.63
CA GLY A 354 -7.56 -6.09 16.47
C GLY A 354 -6.94 -5.42 15.25
N SER A 355 -6.39 -4.22 15.39
CA SER A 355 -5.78 -3.49 14.26
C SER A 355 -4.58 -4.26 13.74
N VAL A 356 -4.45 -4.38 12.42
CA VAL A 356 -3.22 -4.84 11.76
C VAL A 356 -2.53 -3.59 11.23
N ASN A 357 -1.43 -3.18 11.84
CA ASN A 357 -0.75 -1.95 11.44
C ASN A 357 -0.03 -2.16 10.11
N SER A 358 0.61 -3.32 9.97
CA SER A 358 1.26 -3.77 8.74
C SER A 358 1.28 -5.29 8.69
N LEU A 359 1.10 -5.83 7.49
CA LEU A 359 1.36 -7.22 7.14
C LEU A 359 1.90 -7.27 5.71
N THR A 360 3.17 -7.62 5.57
CA THR A 360 3.91 -7.58 4.32
C THR A 360 3.79 -8.92 3.60
N LEU A 361 3.04 -8.97 2.50
CA LEU A 361 2.83 -10.17 1.68
C LEU A 361 3.21 -9.90 0.22
N PRO A 362 4.48 -9.56 -0.08
CA PRO A 362 4.89 -9.25 -1.45
C PRO A 362 4.47 -10.40 -2.37
N LEU A 363 3.85 -10.09 -3.50
CA LEU A 363 3.30 -11.09 -4.40
C LEU A 363 4.18 -11.24 -5.64
N ASP A 364 4.38 -12.47 -6.08
CA ASP A 364 4.69 -12.83 -7.46
C ASP A 364 3.35 -13.18 -8.12
N SER A 365 2.69 -12.19 -8.71
CA SER A 365 1.41 -12.36 -9.39
C SER A 365 1.65 -12.99 -10.76
N GLN A 366 1.44 -14.30 -10.87
CA GLN A 366 1.58 -15.04 -12.11
C GLN A 366 0.43 -14.75 -13.07
N ILE A 367 0.76 -14.33 -14.28
CA ILE A 367 -0.17 -13.87 -15.31
C ILE A 367 -0.33 -14.97 -16.36
N TYR A 368 -1.54 -15.51 -16.47
CA TYR A 368 -1.91 -16.46 -17.51
C TYR A 368 -2.88 -15.79 -18.47
N LEU A 369 -2.41 -15.49 -19.69
CA LEU A 369 -3.25 -14.98 -20.76
C LEU A 369 -4.08 -16.13 -21.36
N THR A 370 -5.38 -16.08 -21.11
CA THR A 370 -6.32 -17.10 -21.58
C THR A 370 -7.08 -16.62 -22.81
N GLY A 371 -7.39 -17.55 -23.72
CA GLY A 371 -8.09 -17.23 -24.96
C GLY A 371 -8.92 -18.36 -25.56
N SER A 372 -10.01 -17.92 -26.20
CA SER A 372 -10.80 -18.57 -27.26
C SER A 372 -11.37 -19.98 -27.03
N LEU A 373 -12.46 -20.07 -26.25
CA LEU A 373 -13.73 -20.68 -26.69
C LEU A 373 -14.85 -19.97 -25.93
N GLU A 374 -15.79 -19.36 -26.64
CA GLU A 374 -16.93 -18.69 -26.02
C GLU A 374 -17.85 -19.69 -25.28
N PRO A 375 -18.32 -19.34 -24.06
CA PRO A 375 -17.93 -18.17 -23.28
C PRO A 375 -16.50 -18.31 -22.74
N VAL A 376 -15.65 -17.30 -22.98
CA VAL A 376 -14.25 -17.33 -22.53
C VAL A 376 -14.19 -17.47 -21.02
N ARG A 377 -13.60 -18.60 -20.59
CA ARG A 377 -13.27 -18.86 -19.18
C ARG A 377 -11.92 -18.25 -18.88
N VAL A 378 -11.94 -17.10 -18.21
CA VAL A 378 -10.73 -16.37 -17.82
C VAL A 378 -9.86 -17.19 -16.87
N CYS A 379 -10.46 -17.77 -15.84
CA CYS A 379 -9.85 -18.80 -15.01
C CYS A 379 -10.60 -20.13 -15.17
N SER A 380 -9.94 -21.24 -14.87
CA SER A 380 -10.63 -22.51 -14.64
C SER A 380 -11.47 -22.38 -13.35
N SER A 381 -12.71 -22.84 -13.39
CA SER A 381 -13.66 -22.71 -12.26
C SER A 381 -13.98 -24.06 -11.62
N CYS A 382 -14.46 -24.05 -10.38
CA CYS A 382 -14.89 -25.23 -9.63
C CYS A 382 -16.42 -25.23 -9.45
N VAL A 383 -17.16 -25.68 -10.44
CA VAL A 383 -18.62 -25.51 -10.48
C VAL A 383 -19.37 -26.61 -9.73
N GLY A 384 -20.63 -26.32 -9.38
CA GLY A 384 -21.57 -27.31 -8.82
C GLY A 384 -21.27 -27.73 -7.38
N GLY A 385 -20.20 -27.21 -6.77
CA GLY A 385 -19.84 -27.47 -5.39
C GLY A 385 -20.33 -26.40 -4.42
N THR A 386 -20.09 -26.65 -3.13
CA THR A 386 -20.36 -25.71 -2.04
C THR A 386 -19.03 -25.29 -1.40
N PRO A 387 -18.77 -23.97 -1.24
CA PRO A 387 -17.59 -23.49 -0.53
C PRO A 387 -17.46 -24.12 0.86
N GLY A 388 -16.26 -24.53 1.23
CA GLY A 388 -15.98 -25.21 2.50
C GLY A 388 -16.33 -26.71 2.56
N MET A 389 -17.00 -27.27 1.54
CA MET A 389 -17.18 -28.73 1.42
C MET A 389 -16.17 -29.33 0.45
N CYS A 390 -15.28 -30.17 0.99
CA CYS A 390 -14.18 -30.77 0.25
C CYS A 390 -14.66 -31.60 -0.95
N ALA A 391 -14.02 -31.42 -2.10
CA ALA A 391 -14.29 -32.16 -3.34
C ALA A 391 -15.77 -32.13 -3.79
N SER A 392 -16.55 -31.12 -3.38
CA SER A 392 -17.97 -31.00 -3.69
C SER A 392 -18.26 -30.52 -5.12
N GLY A 393 -17.27 -29.90 -5.78
CA GLY A 393 -17.40 -29.35 -7.13
C GLY A 393 -16.65 -30.13 -8.19
N THR A 394 -16.79 -29.68 -9.43
CA THR A 394 -16.08 -30.22 -10.60
C THR A 394 -15.37 -29.11 -11.35
N CYS A 395 -14.10 -29.34 -11.71
CA CYS A 395 -13.34 -28.38 -12.49
C CYS A 395 -13.93 -28.21 -13.89
N MET A 396 -14.15 -26.95 -14.28
CA MET A 396 -14.51 -26.54 -15.62
C MET A 396 -13.33 -25.78 -16.23
N GLY A 397 -12.71 -26.39 -17.24
CA GLY A 397 -11.51 -25.87 -17.89
C GLY A 397 -10.21 -26.32 -17.24
N GLY A 398 -9.12 -25.95 -17.89
CA GLY A 398 -7.76 -26.25 -17.45
C GLY A 398 -7.38 -27.74 -17.52
N PRO A 399 -6.15 -28.07 -17.05
CA PRO A 399 -5.60 -29.43 -17.08
C PRO A 399 -6.43 -30.47 -16.32
N ARG A 400 -7.25 -30.04 -15.36
CA ARG A 400 -8.07 -30.91 -14.50
C ARG A 400 -9.56 -30.87 -14.84
N ASN A 401 -9.93 -30.45 -16.06
CA ASN A 401 -11.32 -30.40 -16.50
C ASN A 401 -12.08 -31.73 -16.26
N GLY A 402 -13.25 -31.65 -15.62
CA GLY A 402 -14.07 -32.81 -15.26
C GLY A 402 -13.66 -33.54 -13.97
N MET A 403 -12.57 -33.13 -13.31
CA MET A 403 -12.13 -33.73 -12.04
C MET A 403 -12.74 -33.02 -10.84
N ALA A 404 -12.80 -33.71 -9.69
CA ALA A 404 -13.28 -33.15 -8.44
C ALA A 404 -12.38 -31.99 -7.93
N CYS A 405 -13.03 -31.00 -7.33
CA CYS A 405 -12.42 -29.81 -6.74
C CYS A 405 -13.23 -29.29 -5.54
N THR A 406 -12.58 -28.48 -4.71
CA THR A 406 -13.21 -27.72 -3.64
C THR A 406 -13.32 -26.25 -4.05
N PRO A 407 -14.51 -25.64 -4.11
CA PRO A 407 -14.65 -24.22 -4.38
C PRO A 407 -13.98 -23.39 -3.27
N GLU A 408 -13.12 -22.45 -3.67
CA GLU A 408 -12.38 -21.57 -2.73
C GLU A 408 -12.93 -20.14 -2.68
N THR A 409 -14.00 -19.89 -3.44
CA THR A 409 -14.71 -18.62 -3.52
C THR A 409 -16.21 -18.92 -3.60
N SER A 410 -17.02 -17.93 -3.27
CA SER A 410 -18.45 -17.95 -3.58
C SER A 410 -18.66 -17.75 -5.08
N ALA A 411 -19.89 -17.95 -5.56
CA ALA A 411 -20.28 -17.63 -6.94
C ALA A 411 -20.45 -16.10 -7.13
N LEU A 412 -19.33 -15.36 -7.07
CA LEU A 412 -19.31 -13.88 -7.09
C LEU A 412 -19.85 -13.30 -8.39
N ASN A 413 -19.52 -13.92 -9.53
CA ASN A 413 -20.03 -13.62 -10.86
C ASN A 413 -19.75 -14.82 -11.80
N GLY A 414 -19.96 -14.65 -13.11
CA GLY A 414 -19.76 -15.73 -14.10
C GLY A 414 -18.33 -16.29 -14.22
N SER A 415 -17.32 -15.64 -13.62
CA SER A 415 -15.93 -16.12 -13.58
C SER A 415 -15.60 -16.95 -12.33
N TYR A 416 -16.51 -17.00 -11.35
CA TYR A 416 -16.36 -17.65 -10.06
C TYR A 416 -17.40 -18.77 -9.89
N PRO A 417 -17.14 -19.78 -9.05
CA PRO A 417 -16.01 -19.90 -8.13
C PRO A 417 -14.72 -20.43 -8.79
N THR A 418 -13.58 -19.87 -8.41
CA THR A 418 -12.24 -20.37 -8.75
C THR A 418 -11.67 -21.22 -7.62
N SER A 419 -10.65 -22.02 -7.93
CA SER A 419 -9.95 -22.88 -6.98
C SER A 419 -8.58 -23.28 -7.53
N HIS A 420 -7.56 -23.40 -6.69
CA HIS A 420 -6.28 -23.97 -7.14
C HIS A 420 -6.33 -25.47 -7.41
N ASP A 421 -7.44 -26.15 -7.09
CA ASP A 421 -7.71 -27.50 -7.60
C ASP A 421 -7.88 -27.49 -9.12
N CYS A 422 -8.32 -26.37 -9.69
CA CYS A 422 -8.52 -26.17 -11.12
C CYS A 422 -7.45 -25.19 -11.63
N PRO A 423 -6.21 -25.64 -11.89
CA PRO A 423 -5.16 -24.75 -12.35
C PRO A 423 -5.53 -24.05 -13.67
N PRO A 424 -4.99 -22.86 -13.96
CA PRO A 424 -5.24 -22.14 -15.20
C PRO A 424 -4.92 -22.98 -16.44
N PRO A 425 -5.58 -22.72 -17.58
CA PRO A 425 -5.24 -23.33 -18.85
C PRO A 425 -3.75 -23.15 -19.20
N ASN A 426 -3.11 -24.24 -19.60
CA ASN A 426 -1.68 -24.36 -19.90
C ASN A 426 -0.72 -23.89 -18.79
N ALA A 427 -1.12 -24.04 -17.51
CA ALA A 427 -0.14 -24.05 -16.42
C ALA A 427 1.02 -25.02 -16.79
N PRO A 428 2.30 -24.63 -16.61
CA PRO A 428 3.44 -25.47 -16.98
C PRO A 428 3.30 -26.88 -16.40
N ASN A 429 3.30 -27.91 -17.26
CA ASN A 429 3.08 -29.32 -16.89
C ASN A 429 1.75 -29.61 -16.15
N GLY A 430 0.76 -28.73 -16.28
CA GLY A 430 -0.54 -28.84 -15.61
C GLY A 430 -0.50 -28.55 -14.11
N GLN A 431 0.57 -27.94 -13.60
CA GLN A 431 0.77 -27.66 -12.18
C GLN A 431 1.11 -26.20 -11.94
N LEU A 432 0.72 -25.71 -10.76
CA LEU A 432 1.18 -24.41 -10.27
C LEU A 432 2.56 -24.58 -9.65
N VAL A 433 3.51 -23.75 -10.09
CA VAL A 433 4.89 -23.77 -9.60
C VAL A 433 5.17 -22.42 -8.93
N SER A 434 5.62 -22.44 -7.68
CA SER A 434 6.01 -21.22 -6.97
C SER A 434 7.25 -20.56 -7.57
N GLY A 435 7.37 -19.25 -7.40
CA GLY A 435 8.42 -18.43 -8.01
C GLY A 435 8.03 -17.91 -9.38
N CYS A 436 9.01 -17.45 -10.16
CA CYS A 436 8.76 -16.93 -11.49
C CYS A 436 9.54 -17.67 -12.58
N PRO A 437 8.97 -18.74 -13.17
CA PRO A 437 9.60 -19.39 -14.31
C PRO A 437 9.62 -18.45 -15.53
N ALA A 438 10.41 -18.81 -16.55
CA ALA A 438 10.39 -18.08 -17.81
C ALA A 438 9.00 -18.18 -18.47
N ALA A 439 8.57 -17.11 -19.12
CA ALA A 439 7.33 -17.08 -19.89
C ALA A 439 7.28 -18.24 -20.90
N ASN A 440 6.13 -18.89 -21.02
CA ASN A 440 5.92 -19.99 -21.95
C ASN A 440 4.45 -20.12 -22.34
N GLY A 441 4.15 -19.97 -23.64
CA GLY A 441 2.79 -20.09 -24.14
C GLY A 441 1.87 -19.03 -23.55
N SER A 442 0.78 -19.46 -22.89
CA SER A 442 -0.15 -18.56 -22.21
C SER A 442 0.36 -18.02 -20.87
N PHE A 443 1.43 -18.58 -20.30
CA PHE A 443 2.05 -18.00 -19.12
C PHE A 443 2.97 -16.84 -19.55
N ILE A 444 2.57 -15.63 -19.20
CA ILE A 444 3.21 -14.39 -19.63
C ILE A 444 4.40 -14.03 -18.72
N GLY A 445 4.34 -14.42 -17.46
CA GLY A 445 5.35 -14.10 -16.46
C GLY A 445 4.72 -13.73 -15.12
N CYS A 446 5.51 -13.10 -14.25
CA CYS A 446 5.04 -12.65 -12.95
C CYS A 446 5.26 -11.16 -12.79
N LEU A 447 4.27 -10.50 -12.21
CA LEU A 447 4.34 -9.12 -11.80
C LEU A 447 4.70 -9.06 -10.31
N PRO A 448 5.86 -8.47 -9.95
CA PRO A 448 6.18 -8.27 -8.55
C PRO A 448 5.33 -7.13 -7.99
N VAL A 449 4.41 -7.47 -7.09
CA VAL A 449 3.54 -6.52 -6.40
C VAL A 449 3.95 -6.42 -4.94
N ASP A 450 4.26 -5.21 -4.47
CA ASP A 450 4.58 -4.97 -3.05
C ASP A 450 3.29 -4.81 -2.26
N PHE A 451 2.70 -5.95 -1.92
CA PHE A 451 1.39 -6.02 -1.28
C PHE A 451 1.53 -5.93 0.24
N GLY A 452 1.28 -4.73 0.77
CA GLY A 452 1.26 -4.45 2.21
C GLY A 452 -0.16 -4.25 2.70
N LEU A 453 -0.64 -5.13 3.57
CA LEU A 453 -1.98 -5.07 4.14
C LEU A 453 -1.97 -4.32 5.47
N SER A 454 -3.00 -3.51 5.69
CA SER A 454 -3.21 -2.78 6.94
C SER A 454 -4.70 -2.53 7.18
N THR A 455 -5.13 -2.46 8.44
CA THR A 455 -6.44 -1.91 8.82
C THR A 455 -6.42 -0.38 8.93
N GLU A 456 -5.26 0.25 8.72
CA GLU A 456 -5.10 1.71 8.75
C GLU A 456 -5.33 2.34 7.36
N THR A 457 -5.18 3.66 7.26
CA THR A 457 -5.26 4.36 5.99
C THR A 457 -3.93 4.32 5.25
N GLN A 458 -3.97 3.89 3.98
CA GLN A 458 -2.86 3.98 3.04
C GLN A 458 -3.15 5.05 2.01
N THR A 459 -2.18 5.94 1.77
CA THR A 459 -2.29 7.01 0.77
C THR A 459 -1.07 7.00 -0.13
N LYS A 460 -1.31 7.16 -1.44
CA LYS A 460 -0.27 7.38 -2.44
C LYS A 460 -0.55 8.69 -3.17
N THR A 461 0.49 9.52 -3.27
CA THR A 461 0.41 10.81 -3.96
C THR A 461 1.30 10.77 -5.18
N ALA A 462 0.79 11.31 -6.28
CA ALA A 462 1.52 11.36 -7.54
C ALA A 462 2.60 12.45 -7.51
N PHE A 463 3.69 12.22 -8.24
CA PHE A 463 4.73 13.19 -8.52
C PHE A 463 4.75 13.57 -10.01
N SER A 464 5.68 14.42 -10.41
CA SER A 464 5.91 14.77 -11.82
C SER A 464 7.36 14.56 -12.18
N SER A 465 7.59 14.04 -13.37
CA SER A 465 8.88 14.01 -14.06
C SER A 465 8.87 15.02 -15.21
N SER A 466 9.98 15.15 -15.95
CA SER A 466 9.99 15.98 -17.16
C SER A 466 9.11 15.42 -18.27
N GLY A 467 8.96 14.09 -18.34
CA GLY A 467 8.17 13.41 -19.37
C GLY A 467 6.70 13.25 -19.01
N GLN A 468 6.34 13.29 -17.73
CA GLN A 468 5.00 12.94 -17.29
C GLN A 468 4.55 13.66 -16.01
N ALA A 469 3.30 14.11 -15.99
CA ALA A 469 2.66 14.64 -14.79
C ALA A 469 1.78 13.57 -14.15
N ARG A 470 1.70 13.56 -12.81
CA ARG A 470 0.82 12.67 -12.04
C ARG A 470 1.22 11.19 -12.18
N VAL A 471 2.50 10.93 -11.95
CA VAL A 471 3.07 9.59 -11.85
C VAL A 471 2.91 9.09 -10.42
N PHE A 472 2.22 7.97 -10.24
CA PHE A 472 2.14 7.23 -8.98
C PHE A 472 3.21 6.15 -8.88
N CYS A 473 3.50 5.47 -10.00
CA CYS A 473 4.38 4.30 -10.06
C CYS A 473 5.42 4.47 -11.16
N GLY A 474 6.50 5.21 -10.86
CA GLY A 474 7.54 5.50 -11.83
C GLY A 474 8.46 4.33 -12.11
N TYR A 475 8.70 4.09 -13.40
CA TYR A 475 9.72 3.20 -13.93
C TYR A 475 10.51 3.92 -15.03
N CYS A 476 11.79 3.61 -15.15
CA CYS A 476 12.65 4.22 -16.15
C CYS A 476 12.22 3.81 -17.57
N PHE A 477 12.05 4.82 -18.42
CA PHE A 477 11.51 4.75 -19.76
C PHE A 477 12.46 5.45 -20.73
N ASP A 478 12.58 4.89 -21.92
CA ASP A 478 13.35 5.46 -23.02
C ASP A 478 12.38 6.19 -23.98
N PRO A 479 12.33 7.53 -23.90
CA PRO A 479 11.38 8.32 -24.67
C PRO A 479 11.79 8.54 -26.14
N ASP A 480 13.02 8.18 -26.52
CA ASP A 480 13.62 8.63 -27.78
C ASP A 480 13.86 7.48 -28.76
N ILE A 481 14.31 6.32 -28.28
CA ILE A 481 14.79 5.24 -29.14
C ILE A 481 13.80 4.07 -29.14
N THR A 482 13.58 3.46 -27.98
CA THR A 482 12.81 2.21 -27.90
C THR A 482 11.34 2.42 -27.59
N ILE A 483 10.96 3.59 -27.04
CA ILE A 483 9.59 3.89 -26.58
C ILE A 483 9.09 2.78 -25.63
N SER A 484 9.98 2.34 -24.73
CA SER A 484 9.74 1.20 -23.85
C SER A 484 10.33 1.41 -22.46
N PHE A 485 9.79 0.68 -21.48
CA PHE A 485 10.34 0.64 -20.13
C PHE A 485 11.62 -0.21 -20.09
N GLU A 486 12.55 0.17 -19.23
CA GLU A 486 13.76 -0.58 -18.96
C GLU A 486 13.41 -2.00 -18.50
N ASN A 487 14.03 -3.02 -19.09
CA ASN A 487 13.84 -4.42 -18.73
C ASN A 487 15.18 -5.03 -18.28
N PRO A 488 15.36 -5.42 -16.99
CA PRO A 488 14.35 -5.47 -15.92
C PRO A 488 13.83 -4.09 -15.45
N PRO A 489 12.62 -4.04 -14.85
CA PRO A 489 12.00 -2.78 -14.43
C PRO A 489 12.84 -2.08 -13.36
N HIS A 490 13.15 -0.80 -13.61
CA HIS A 490 13.88 0.05 -12.69
C HIS A 490 12.94 1.12 -12.12
N THR A 491 12.64 1.04 -10.82
CA THR A 491 11.77 1.99 -10.12
C THR A 491 12.41 3.36 -10.02
N CYS A 492 11.63 4.42 -10.17
CA CYS A 492 12.09 5.80 -10.06
C CYS A 492 11.03 6.72 -9.45
N THR A 493 11.50 7.85 -8.93
CA THR A 493 10.67 8.97 -8.45
C THR A 493 11.04 10.30 -9.12
N ALA A 494 12.14 10.32 -9.87
CA ALA A 494 12.55 11.42 -10.72
C ALA A 494 13.39 10.90 -11.90
N ASP A 495 13.54 11.70 -12.95
CA ASP A 495 14.37 11.36 -14.12
C ASP A 495 15.84 11.11 -13.75
N THR A 496 16.33 11.73 -12.66
CA THR A 496 17.69 11.53 -12.17
C THR A 496 17.97 10.14 -11.63
N ASP A 497 16.93 9.36 -11.32
CA ASP A 497 17.07 7.96 -10.91
C ASP A 497 17.36 7.06 -12.14
N CYS A 498 16.99 7.53 -13.33
CA CYS A 498 17.11 6.82 -14.60
C CYS A 498 18.46 7.14 -15.27
N THR A 499 19.48 6.39 -14.85
CA THR A 499 20.88 6.61 -15.23
C THR A 499 21.40 5.65 -16.30
N ASN A 500 20.56 4.71 -16.76
CA ASN A 500 20.95 3.63 -17.65
C ASN A 500 20.70 3.98 -19.12
N GLY A 501 21.76 4.37 -19.84
CA GLY A 501 21.71 4.53 -21.30
C GLY A 501 20.65 5.53 -21.76
N SER A 502 19.73 5.09 -22.63
CA SER A 502 18.63 5.91 -23.16
C SER A 502 17.40 5.98 -22.24
N PHE A 503 17.32 5.15 -21.20
CA PHE A 503 16.26 5.19 -20.21
C PHE A 503 16.49 6.39 -19.28
N THR A 504 16.02 7.55 -19.71
CA THR A 504 16.31 8.85 -19.08
C THR A 504 15.09 9.52 -18.47
N SER A 505 13.90 8.91 -18.63
CA SER A 505 12.65 9.48 -18.15
C SER A 505 11.96 8.56 -17.14
N CYS A 506 11.50 9.13 -16.03
CA CYS A 506 10.72 8.42 -15.04
C CYS A 506 9.23 8.51 -15.38
N GLN A 507 8.62 7.40 -15.80
CA GLN A 507 7.24 7.37 -16.28
C GLN A 507 6.47 6.17 -15.74
N GLN A 508 5.16 6.26 -15.82
CA GLN A 508 4.24 5.13 -15.81
C GLN A 508 3.47 5.12 -17.14
N GLN A 509 2.59 4.14 -17.37
CA GLN A 509 1.93 3.99 -18.67
C GLN A 509 1.23 5.26 -19.17
N SER A 510 0.51 5.95 -18.28
CA SER A 510 -0.14 7.23 -18.60
C SER A 510 -0.38 8.08 -17.34
N ASN A 511 -0.68 9.38 -17.49
CA ASN A 511 -0.91 10.25 -16.34
C ASN A 511 -2.09 9.74 -15.49
N GLY A 512 -2.01 9.86 -14.18
CA GLY A 512 -3.13 9.60 -13.29
C GLY A 512 -3.27 8.13 -12.88
N ALA A 513 -4.48 7.72 -12.50
CA ALA A 513 -4.74 6.40 -11.94
C ALA A 513 -6.15 5.93 -12.30
N PHE A 514 -6.32 4.62 -12.48
CA PHE A 514 -7.62 3.94 -12.55
C PHE A 514 -8.59 4.54 -13.56
N ARG A 515 -8.10 4.97 -14.74
CA ARG A 515 -8.87 5.67 -15.80
C ARG A 515 -9.22 7.14 -15.52
N ASN A 516 -8.71 7.72 -14.44
CA ASN A 516 -8.75 9.15 -14.17
C ASN A 516 -7.38 9.76 -14.44
N THR A 517 -7.22 10.37 -15.63
CA THR A 517 -5.99 11.08 -16.03
C THR A 517 -5.64 12.28 -15.14
N PHE A 518 -6.58 12.71 -14.30
CA PHE A 518 -6.42 13.85 -13.41
C PHE A 518 -6.07 13.44 -11.98
N ALA A 519 -6.10 12.16 -11.63
CA ALA A 519 -5.80 11.70 -10.28
C ALA A 519 -4.42 12.18 -9.81
N THR A 520 -4.36 12.72 -8.59
CA THR A 520 -3.12 13.11 -7.89
C THR A 520 -2.96 12.38 -6.57
N THR A 521 -4.04 11.82 -6.03
CA THR A 521 -4.01 11.05 -4.77
C THR A 521 -4.93 9.85 -4.88
N VAL A 522 -4.45 8.71 -4.39
CA VAL A 522 -5.21 7.48 -4.16
C VAL A 522 -5.14 7.17 -2.68
N THR A 523 -6.29 6.93 -2.05
CA THR A 523 -6.37 6.61 -0.63
C THR A 523 -7.27 5.40 -0.45
N GLU A 524 -6.85 4.48 0.41
CA GLU A 524 -7.66 3.38 0.92
C GLU A 524 -7.63 3.41 2.45
N THR A 525 -8.76 3.20 3.09
CA THR A 525 -8.95 3.25 4.53
C THR A 525 -9.51 1.93 5.01
N GLY A 526 -8.67 1.17 5.71
CA GLY A 526 -9.10 -0.04 6.40
C GLY A 526 -9.95 0.26 7.63
N THR A 527 -10.49 -0.82 8.22
CA THR A 527 -11.26 -0.75 9.47
C THR A 527 -10.83 -1.88 10.39
N PRO A 528 -10.33 -1.60 11.60
CA PRO A 528 -10.03 -2.67 12.57
C PRO A 528 -11.32 -3.18 13.23
N PRO A 529 -11.26 -4.36 13.90
CA PRO A 529 -12.33 -4.87 14.75
C PRO A 529 -12.87 -3.91 15.80
N ASN A 530 -12.02 -3.04 16.32
CA ASN A 530 -12.30 -2.21 17.51
C ASN A 530 -12.69 -3.03 18.75
N ALA A 531 -12.18 -4.27 18.83
CA ALA A 531 -12.42 -5.20 19.91
C ALA A 531 -11.15 -6.01 20.22
N CYS A 532 -11.12 -6.62 21.40
CA CYS A 532 -10.08 -7.55 21.77
C CYS A 532 -10.21 -8.83 20.94
N ILE A 533 -9.19 -9.18 20.17
CA ILE A 533 -9.21 -10.36 19.29
C ILE A 533 -8.73 -11.65 19.97
N ALA A 534 -8.43 -11.61 21.27
CA ALA A 534 -7.91 -12.76 22.03
C ALA A 534 -9.00 -13.76 22.49
N ASP A 535 -10.27 -13.49 22.18
CA ASP A 535 -11.42 -14.30 22.60
C ASP A 535 -11.67 -15.55 21.73
N GLY A 536 -10.92 -15.69 20.63
CA GLY A 536 -11.08 -16.78 19.68
C GLY A 536 -12.37 -16.70 18.86
N ALA A 537 -13.06 -15.56 18.87
CA ALA A 537 -14.20 -15.28 17.99
C ALA A 537 -13.75 -14.68 16.67
N ASP A 538 -14.64 -14.67 15.68
CA ASP A 538 -14.44 -13.96 14.43
C ASP A 538 -14.79 -12.48 14.61
N HIS A 539 -13.89 -11.60 14.19
CA HIS A 539 -14.07 -10.15 14.28
C HIS A 539 -13.99 -9.50 12.91
N ASN A 540 -14.99 -8.70 12.55
CA ASN A 540 -15.01 -8.03 11.26
C ASN A 540 -13.87 -7.01 11.14
N ALA A 541 -13.16 -7.03 10.02
CA ALA A 541 -12.12 -6.07 9.71
C ALA A 541 -12.03 -5.86 8.19
N THR A 542 -11.47 -4.72 7.79
CA THR A 542 -11.15 -4.43 6.39
C THR A 542 -9.67 -4.14 6.32
N LEU A 543 -8.94 -4.99 5.59
CA LEU A 543 -7.55 -4.74 5.24
C LEU A 543 -7.49 -4.01 3.90
N VAL A 544 -6.60 -3.05 3.77
CA VAL A 544 -6.40 -2.30 2.53
C VAL A 544 -4.96 -2.34 2.09
N SER A 545 -4.73 -2.07 0.80
CA SER A 545 -3.40 -1.88 0.23
C SER A 545 -3.42 -0.90 -0.94
N VAL A 546 -2.41 -0.04 -1.04
CA VAL A 546 -2.12 0.75 -2.24
C VAL A 546 -0.70 0.44 -2.69
N PHE A 547 -0.54 -0.04 -3.92
CA PHE A 547 0.71 -0.64 -4.42
C PHE A 547 1.05 -0.17 -5.84
N CYS A 548 2.20 -0.62 -6.35
CA CYS A 548 2.58 -0.44 -7.75
C CYS A 548 2.60 -1.77 -8.48
N ILE A 549 2.24 -1.73 -9.75
CA ILE A 549 2.37 -2.84 -10.67
C ILE A 549 3.37 -2.41 -11.76
N PRO A 550 4.49 -3.15 -11.94
CA PRO A 550 5.47 -2.86 -12.99
C PRO A 550 4.96 -3.26 -14.38
N PRO A 551 5.69 -2.94 -15.46
CA PRO A 551 5.38 -3.45 -16.79
C PRO A 551 5.46 -4.98 -16.81
N SER A 552 4.51 -5.63 -17.50
CA SER A 552 4.59 -7.06 -17.82
C SER A 552 5.45 -7.34 -19.05
N TYR A 553 5.70 -6.31 -19.87
CA TYR A 553 6.33 -6.38 -21.20
C TYR A 553 5.52 -7.19 -22.22
N ASP A 554 4.26 -7.48 -21.92
CA ASP A 554 3.36 -8.15 -22.84
C ASP A 554 2.49 -7.14 -23.60
N PRO A 555 2.45 -7.22 -24.95
CA PRO A 555 1.77 -6.24 -25.80
C PRO A 555 0.24 -6.30 -25.71
N ILE A 556 -0.34 -7.26 -25.00
CA ILE A 556 -1.78 -7.36 -24.75
C ILE A 556 -2.09 -6.92 -23.33
N VAL A 557 -1.35 -7.41 -22.34
CA VAL A 557 -1.60 -7.16 -20.92
C VAL A 557 -1.32 -5.70 -20.54
N ASP A 558 -0.16 -5.15 -20.93
CA ASP A 558 0.21 -3.78 -20.54
C ASP A 558 -0.74 -2.70 -21.07
N PRO A 559 -1.09 -2.67 -22.37
CA PRO A 559 -2.07 -1.69 -22.84
C PRO A 559 -3.49 -1.97 -22.34
N SER A 560 -3.88 -3.23 -22.13
CA SER A 560 -5.23 -3.55 -21.63
C SER A 560 -5.40 -3.20 -20.15
N GLY A 561 -4.35 -3.36 -19.35
CA GLY A 561 -4.33 -3.06 -17.92
C GLY A 561 -3.78 -1.69 -17.56
N GLU A 562 -3.33 -0.91 -18.54
CA GLU A 562 -2.62 0.37 -18.35
C GLU A 562 -1.43 0.22 -17.38
N LEU A 563 -0.60 -0.80 -17.62
CA LEU A 563 0.60 -1.11 -16.85
C LEU A 563 1.87 -0.58 -17.53
N PRO A 564 2.85 -0.07 -16.77
CA PRO A 564 2.89 0.04 -15.31
C PRO A 564 1.95 1.12 -14.77
N GLY A 565 1.47 0.92 -13.55
CA GLY A 565 0.54 1.84 -12.90
C GLY A 565 0.28 1.51 -11.43
N PRO A 566 -0.46 2.37 -10.72
CA PRO A 566 -0.88 2.10 -9.36
C PRO A 566 -1.86 0.93 -9.28
N GLY A 567 -1.99 0.36 -8.08
CA GLY A 567 -3.04 -0.57 -7.69
C GLY A 567 -3.61 -0.18 -6.32
N ALA A 568 -4.89 -0.43 -6.10
CA ALA A 568 -5.58 -0.23 -4.84
C ALA A 568 -6.61 -1.34 -4.62
N VAL A 569 -6.72 -1.81 -3.38
CA VAL A 569 -7.70 -2.84 -3.01
C VAL A 569 -8.15 -2.68 -1.57
N SER A 570 -9.42 -3.03 -1.34
CA SER A 570 -10.00 -3.24 -0.03
C SER A 570 -10.47 -4.69 0.13
N LEU A 571 -10.07 -5.32 1.22
CA LEU A 571 -10.35 -6.70 1.58
C LEU A 571 -11.15 -6.71 2.90
N PRO A 572 -12.49 -6.58 2.86
CA PRO A 572 -13.30 -6.86 4.04
C PRO A 572 -13.20 -8.35 4.38
N GLY A 573 -13.41 -8.69 5.64
CA GLY A 573 -13.27 -10.05 6.11
C GLY A 573 -13.41 -10.17 7.62
N THR A 574 -13.03 -11.33 8.13
CA THR A 574 -12.96 -11.59 9.57
C THR A 574 -11.54 -11.95 9.98
N SER A 575 -11.10 -11.42 11.12
CA SER A 575 -9.86 -11.83 11.77
C SER A 575 -10.17 -12.61 13.05
N LYS A 576 -9.32 -13.60 13.34
CA LYS A 576 -9.43 -14.42 14.55
C LYS A 576 -8.09 -14.90 15.02
N PHE A 577 -7.87 -14.80 16.33
CA PHE A 577 -6.72 -15.39 17.00
C PHE A 577 -6.98 -16.86 17.35
N LEU A 578 -5.99 -17.71 17.12
CA LEU A 578 -6.00 -19.15 17.36
C LEU A 578 -4.82 -19.50 18.28
N PRO A 579 -5.07 -19.93 19.53
CA PRO A 579 -4.03 -20.25 20.50
C PRO A 579 -3.28 -21.54 20.21
#